data_AF-A0A060NTG5-F1
#
_entry.id   AF-A0A060NTG5-F1
#
_cell.length_a   1.000
_cell.length_b   1.000
_cell.length_c   1.000
_cell.angle_alpha   90.00
_cell.angle_beta   90.00
_cell.angle_gamma   90.00
#
_symmetry.space_group_name_H-M   'P 1'
#
loop_
_entity.id
_entity.type
_entity.pdbx_description
1 polymer ?
#
loop_
_entity_poly.entity_id
_entity_poly.type
_entity_poly.pdbx_seq_one_letter_code
_entity_poly.pdbx_strand_id
1 'polypeptide(L)'
;MHTDPTQRPTGQPTRRQCLLAALALGAAWSGMAHGNPTAPSGHRGAYAWPERLALDYEVGARISGMPVRASGQLQWLMRSGQYEASLQMRLPLVGGRTQRSRGRLLPDGLQPTEFSDQTRRTRRFDLDWAALRYRHQRDSEAERVGPLQTGTQDRVSLFFELARRLQRQTPVLDTVWSVPVLGPSGVQPWTLRLRALEQIETPAGPLSAWRLERHDTQPDDTRLSLWLAEAVHYLPVRILLQEPDGDWADQRLLRLPTA
;
A
#
# COMPACT_ATOMS: atom_id res chain seq x y z
N MET A 1 36.22 -28.56 -37.24
CA MET A 1 34.80 -28.80 -36.92
C MET A 1 34.75 -29.85 -35.82
N HIS A 2 34.60 -29.43 -34.57
CA HIS A 2 34.40 -30.33 -33.44
C HIS A 2 33.36 -29.67 -32.55
N THR A 3 32.16 -30.26 -32.52
CA THR A 3 31.02 -29.81 -31.72
C THR A 3 30.99 -30.62 -30.42
N ASP A 4 31.14 -29.93 -29.29
CA ASP A 4 30.93 -30.46 -27.94
C ASP A 4 29.48 -30.19 -27.51
N PRO A 5 28.65 -31.21 -27.21
CA PRO A 5 27.29 -31.02 -26.75
C PRO A 5 27.18 -31.38 -25.27
N THR A 6 27.44 -30.44 -24.34
CA THR A 6 26.88 -30.53 -22.99
C THR A 6 26.75 -29.17 -22.30
N GLN A 7 25.62 -28.50 -22.53
CA GLN A 7 25.10 -27.51 -21.57
C GLN A 7 23.72 -27.97 -21.12
N ARG A 8 23.67 -28.44 -19.86
CA ARG A 8 22.42 -28.64 -19.13
C ARG A 8 21.83 -27.27 -18.81
N PRO A 9 20.54 -27.01 -19.04
CA PRO A 9 19.93 -25.77 -18.60
C PRO A 9 19.91 -25.71 -17.07
N THR A 10 20.36 -24.55 -16.58
CA THR A 10 20.39 -24.10 -15.19
C THR A 10 19.04 -24.28 -14.51
N GLY A 11 19.10 -24.65 -13.22
CA GLY A 11 18.00 -25.17 -12.44
C GLY A 11 16.80 -24.23 -12.36
N GLN A 12 15.63 -24.80 -12.64
CA GLN A 12 14.34 -24.22 -12.28
C GLN A 12 14.31 -23.93 -10.77
N PRO A 13 13.82 -22.75 -10.34
CA PRO A 13 13.62 -22.49 -8.92
C PRO A 13 12.61 -23.49 -8.35
N THR A 14 12.97 -24.10 -7.23
CA THR A 14 12.20 -25.13 -6.54
C THR A 14 10.88 -24.57 -6.00
N ARG A 15 9.83 -25.42 -6.02
CA ARG A 15 8.41 -25.20 -5.62
C ARG A 15 8.14 -24.52 -4.25
N ARG A 16 9.15 -24.09 -3.49
CA ARG A 16 9.04 -23.46 -2.17
C ARG A 16 9.14 -21.92 -2.17
N GLN A 17 9.47 -21.28 -3.30
CA GLN A 17 9.55 -19.81 -3.42
C GLN A 17 8.24 -19.15 -3.89
N CYS A 18 7.27 -19.95 -4.32
CA CYS A 18 6.01 -19.56 -4.95
C CYS A 18 4.89 -19.10 -3.99
N LEU A 19 5.22 -18.43 -2.88
CA LEU A 19 4.23 -17.94 -1.91
C LEU A 19 4.36 -16.44 -1.60
N LEU A 20 5.27 -15.74 -2.30
CA LEU A 20 5.68 -14.38 -1.98
C LEU A 20 5.34 -13.34 -3.06
N ALA A 21 4.85 -13.75 -4.24
CA ALA A 21 4.56 -12.81 -5.34
C ALA A 21 3.37 -11.88 -5.03
N ALA A 22 2.34 -12.35 -4.32
CA ALA A 22 1.25 -11.50 -3.82
C ALA A 22 1.68 -10.49 -2.71
N LEU A 23 2.98 -10.46 -2.36
CA LEU A 23 3.54 -9.67 -1.27
C LEU A 23 4.68 -8.72 -1.68
N ALA A 24 4.95 -8.54 -2.98
CA ALA A 24 6.21 -7.98 -3.44
C ALA A 24 6.07 -6.84 -4.47
N LEU A 25 5.41 -5.73 -4.13
CA LEU A 25 5.60 -4.51 -4.92
C LEU A 25 7.07 -4.04 -4.80
N GLY A 26 7.81 -3.97 -5.90
CA GLY A 26 9.15 -3.35 -5.95
C GLY A 26 9.68 -3.20 -7.38
N ALA A 27 9.79 -1.97 -7.87
CA ALA A 27 10.62 -1.60 -9.02
C ALA A 27 11.11 -0.15 -8.84
N ALA A 28 12.28 0.17 -9.39
CA ALA A 28 13.19 1.22 -8.92
C ALA A 28 13.69 2.11 -10.06
N TRP A 29 13.47 3.43 -10.01
CA TRP A 29 14.12 4.43 -10.87
C TRP A 29 14.34 5.79 -10.15
N SER A 30 15.29 6.59 -10.64
CA SER A 30 15.86 7.79 -9.99
C SER A 30 15.25 9.12 -10.45
N GLY A 31 15.05 10.08 -9.54
CA GLY A 31 14.72 11.48 -9.83
C GLY A 31 14.73 12.38 -8.59
N MET A 32 15.33 13.58 -8.69
CA MET A 32 15.69 14.50 -7.60
C MET A 32 14.64 15.60 -7.29
N ALA A 33 14.77 16.16 -6.07
CA ALA A 33 14.51 17.56 -5.63
C ALA A 33 13.03 18.04 -5.48
N HIS A 34 12.63 19.01 -4.62
CA HIS A 34 13.15 19.75 -3.45
C HIS A 34 11.95 20.54 -2.84
N GLY A 35 11.98 20.86 -1.53
CA GLY A 35 11.29 22.03 -0.94
C GLY A 35 10.26 21.76 0.17
N ASN A 36 10.51 22.29 1.37
CA ASN A 36 9.67 22.16 2.57
C ASN A 36 9.04 23.51 2.97
N PRO A 37 7.81 23.50 3.51
CA PRO A 37 7.48 24.43 4.60
C PRO A 37 6.82 23.73 5.80
N THR A 38 7.12 24.24 6.99
CA THR A 38 6.60 23.84 8.30
C THR A 38 5.24 24.47 8.59
N ALA A 39 4.33 23.75 9.28
CA ALA A 39 3.07 24.29 9.82
C ALA A 39 2.78 23.82 11.27
N PRO A 40 1.99 24.58 12.05
CA PRO A 40 1.76 24.37 13.48
C PRO A 40 0.46 23.60 13.81
N SER A 41 0.36 23.21 15.09
CA SER A 41 -0.52 22.20 15.68
C SER A 41 -2.01 22.57 15.80
N GLY A 42 -2.88 21.69 15.28
CA GLY A 42 -4.33 21.70 15.53
C GLY A 42 -5.09 20.68 14.69
N HIS A 43 -5.05 19.39 15.05
CA HIS A 43 -5.44 18.28 14.15
C HIS A 43 -6.89 17.79 14.26
N ARG A 44 -7.67 18.28 15.23
CA ARG A 44 -8.99 17.70 15.58
C ARG A 44 -10.13 18.03 14.60
N GLY A 45 -9.82 18.56 13.42
CA GLY A 45 -10.77 18.74 12.32
C GLY A 45 -10.19 18.40 10.94
N ALA A 46 -8.97 17.84 10.88
CA ALA A 46 -8.27 17.62 9.62
C ALA A 46 -8.60 16.27 8.95
N TYR A 47 -9.17 15.33 9.71
CA TYR A 47 -9.48 13.95 9.30
C TYR A 47 -10.93 13.65 9.70
N ALA A 48 -11.81 13.37 8.73
CA ALA A 48 -13.24 13.20 8.97
C ALA A 48 -13.65 11.71 9.03
N TRP A 49 -12.90 10.91 9.79
CA TRP A 49 -13.25 9.54 10.17
C TRP A 49 -12.96 9.31 11.67
N PRO A 50 -13.54 8.26 12.29
CA PRO A 50 -13.41 8.04 13.73
C PRO A 50 -11.95 7.86 14.20
N GLU A 51 -11.68 8.19 15.46
CA GLU A 51 -10.36 7.99 16.09
C GLU A 51 -9.91 6.53 16.04
N ARG A 52 -10.85 5.58 16.00
CA ARG A 52 -10.58 4.16 15.81
C ARG A 52 -11.50 3.62 14.73
N LEU A 53 -10.93 2.89 13.78
CA LEU A 53 -11.70 2.24 12.73
C LEU A 53 -11.07 0.89 12.37
N ALA A 54 -11.89 -0.06 11.97
CA ALA A 54 -11.45 -1.30 11.34
C ALA A 54 -12.35 -1.64 10.15
N LEU A 55 -11.74 -2.01 9.02
CA LEU A 55 -12.41 -2.55 7.84
C LEU A 55 -11.94 -3.99 7.66
N ASP A 56 -12.90 -4.93 7.68
CA ASP A 56 -12.63 -6.34 7.41
C ASP A 56 -12.84 -6.63 5.91
N TYR A 57 -12.03 -7.51 5.35
CA TYR A 57 -12.10 -7.87 3.93
C TYR A 57 -12.20 -9.37 3.74
N GLU A 58 -13.03 -9.77 2.78
CA GLU A 58 -12.86 -11.05 2.10
C GLU A 58 -11.76 -10.89 1.05
N VAL A 59 -10.84 -11.85 0.97
CA VAL A 59 -9.72 -11.77 0.01
C VAL A 59 -9.75 -13.00 -0.89
N GLY A 60 -9.94 -12.76 -2.19
CA GLY A 60 -9.60 -13.71 -3.24
C GLY A 60 -8.18 -13.41 -3.73
N ALA A 61 -7.40 -14.45 -4.01
CA ALA A 61 -6.10 -14.26 -4.64
C ALA A 61 -5.73 -15.42 -5.56
N ARG A 62 -4.79 -15.17 -6.46
CA ARG A 62 -4.06 -16.19 -7.20
C ARG A 62 -2.59 -16.09 -6.84
N ILE A 63 -2.01 -17.17 -6.33
CA ILE A 63 -0.61 -17.25 -5.93
C ILE A 63 0.05 -18.40 -6.66
N SER A 64 1.04 -18.08 -7.48
CA SER A 64 1.73 -18.99 -8.39
C SER A 64 0.73 -19.83 -9.20
N GLY A 65 -0.27 -19.14 -9.75
CA GLY A 65 -1.33 -19.73 -10.56
C GLY A 65 -2.43 -20.45 -9.78
N MET A 66 -2.28 -20.67 -8.47
CA MET A 66 -3.29 -21.38 -7.66
C MET A 66 -4.26 -20.39 -7.00
N PRO A 67 -5.59 -20.60 -7.11
CA PRO A 67 -6.56 -19.78 -6.40
C PRO A 67 -6.50 -20.06 -4.90
N VAL A 68 -6.53 -19.00 -4.10
CA VAL A 68 -6.55 -19.07 -2.64
C VAL A 68 -7.57 -18.09 -2.08
N ARG A 69 -8.12 -18.44 -0.90
CA ARG A 69 -8.95 -17.54 -0.11
C ARG A 69 -8.20 -17.11 1.14
N ALA A 70 -8.38 -15.86 1.52
CA ALA A 70 -7.75 -15.24 2.66
C ALA A 70 -8.73 -14.25 3.32
N SER A 71 -8.35 -13.75 4.49
CA SER A 71 -9.02 -12.62 5.12
C SER A 71 -8.08 -11.43 5.23
N GLY A 72 -8.65 -10.24 5.15
CA GLY A 72 -7.92 -8.98 5.26
C GLY A 72 -8.49 -8.11 6.39
N GLN A 73 -7.67 -7.24 6.96
CA GLN A 73 -8.13 -6.22 7.89
C GLN A 73 -7.27 -4.96 7.80
N LEU A 74 -7.91 -3.81 7.55
CA LEU A 74 -7.31 -2.49 7.66
C LEU A 74 -7.74 -1.90 9.01
N GLN A 75 -6.79 -1.47 9.82
CA GLN A 75 -7.04 -0.84 11.11
C GLN A 75 -6.44 0.56 11.17
N TRP A 76 -7.10 1.43 11.93
CA TRP A 76 -6.68 2.80 12.20
C TRP A 76 -6.87 3.15 13.67
N LEU A 77 -5.94 3.94 14.21
CA LEU A 77 -6.01 4.52 15.53
C LEU A 77 -5.36 5.91 15.53
N MET A 78 -6.06 6.92 16.05
CA MET A 78 -5.51 8.25 16.36
C MET A 78 -5.34 8.40 17.86
N ARG A 79 -4.19 8.90 18.29
CA ARG A 79 -3.93 9.27 19.69
C ARG A 79 -2.99 10.45 19.75
N SER A 80 -3.42 11.52 20.43
CA SER A 80 -2.53 12.63 20.82
C SER A 80 -1.68 13.21 19.66
N GLY A 81 -2.29 13.46 18.49
CA GLY A 81 -1.59 14.00 17.32
C GLY A 81 -0.73 12.98 16.56
N GLN A 82 -0.83 11.70 16.91
CA GLN A 82 -0.18 10.58 16.24
C GLN A 82 -1.23 9.62 15.69
N TYR A 83 -0.80 8.77 14.76
CA TYR A 83 -1.60 7.68 14.25
C TYR A 83 -0.84 6.35 14.28
N GLU A 84 -1.61 5.28 14.37
CA GLU A 84 -1.18 3.93 14.03
C GLU A 84 -2.15 3.35 12.99
N ALA A 85 -1.60 2.71 11.97
CA ALA A 85 -2.38 2.05 10.94
C ALA A 85 -1.79 0.66 10.65
N SER A 86 -2.64 -0.31 10.32
CA SER A 86 -2.15 -1.62 9.87
C SER A 86 -3.02 -2.23 8.79
N LEU A 87 -2.38 -2.92 7.84
CA LEU A 87 -3.05 -3.78 6.87
C LEU A 87 -2.57 -5.21 7.10
N GLN A 88 -3.50 -6.10 7.39
CA GLN A 88 -3.23 -7.50 7.66
C GLN A 88 -3.89 -8.36 6.59
N MET A 89 -3.19 -9.37 6.09
CA MET A 89 -3.74 -10.40 5.24
C MET A 89 -3.35 -11.76 5.81
N ARG A 90 -4.32 -12.66 5.98
CA ARG A 90 -4.14 -13.97 6.62
C ARG A 90 -4.64 -15.08 5.70
N LEU A 91 -3.77 -16.04 5.41
CA LEU A 91 -4.10 -17.28 4.73
C LEU A 91 -4.25 -18.40 5.77
N PRO A 92 -5.29 -19.25 5.69
CA PRO A 92 -5.39 -20.43 6.54
C PRO A 92 -4.14 -21.30 6.42
N LEU A 93 -3.56 -21.71 7.56
CA LEU A 93 -2.43 -22.67 7.67
C LEU A 93 -1.08 -22.24 7.05
N VAL A 94 -1.02 -21.17 6.27
CA VAL A 94 0.17 -20.75 5.51
C VAL A 94 0.90 -19.56 6.16
N GLY A 95 0.18 -18.78 6.97
CA GLY A 95 0.66 -17.55 7.60
C GLY A 95 0.02 -16.32 6.99
N GLY A 96 0.68 -15.17 7.09
CA GLY A 96 0.13 -13.92 6.60
C GLY A 96 1.16 -12.85 6.37
N ARG A 97 0.67 -11.69 5.95
CA ARG A 97 1.44 -10.46 5.87
C ARG A 97 0.80 -9.42 6.78
N THR A 98 1.61 -8.66 7.48
CA THR A 98 1.15 -7.52 8.25
C THR A 98 2.04 -6.32 7.93
N GLN A 99 1.42 -5.29 7.38
CA GLN A 99 2.06 -3.99 7.21
C GLN A 99 1.58 -3.08 8.32
N ARG A 100 2.47 -2.31 8.94
CA ARG A 100 2.12 -1.33 9.98
C ARG A 100 2.80 0.00 9.68
N SER A 101 2.06 1.08 9.83
CA SER A 101 2.53 2.46 9.70
C SER A 101 2.24 3.19 11.01
N ARG A 102 3.19 3.99 11.46
CA ARG A 102 2.99 4.94 12.56
C ARG A 102 3.55 6.28 12.18
N GLY A 103 2.97 7.35 12.70
CA GLY A 103 3.47 8.67 12.40
C GLY A 103 2.68 9.78 13.07
N ARG A 104 2.92 10.99 12.57
CA ARG A 104 2.27 12.21 13.03
C ARG A 104 1.09 12.55 12.14
N LEU A 105 0.04 13.03 12.77
CA LEU A 105 -1.03 13.77 12.11
C LEU A 105 -0.53 15.20 11.91
N LEU A 106 -0.56 15.71 10.67
CA LEU A 106 -0.28 17.10 10.34
C LEU A 106 -1.56 17.80 9.86
N PRO A 107 -1.66 19.13 9.86
CA PRO A 107 -2.87 19.81 9.40
C PRO A 107 -3.19 19.51 7.93
N ASP A 108 -2.15 19.27 7.14
CA ASP A 108 -2.15 19.14 5.69
C ASP A 108 -1.84 17.72 5.17
N GLY A 109 -1.59 16.74 6.05
CA GLY A 109 -1.32 15.37 5.62
C GLY A 109 -0.87 14.42 6.72
N LEU A 110 -0.61 13.17 6.36
CA LEU A 110 0.06 12.21 7.25
C LEU A 110 1.58 12.29 7.09
N GLN A 111 2.30 12.15 8.20
CA GLN A 111 3.76 12.07 8.20
C GLN A 111 4.21 10.77 8.87
N PRO A 112 4.37 9.66 8.11
CA PRO A 112 4.83 8.39 8.66
C PRO A 112 6.26 8.51 9.21
N THR A 113 6.49 8.02 10.43
CA THR A 113 7.82 7.98 11.06
C THR A 113 8.38 6.55 11.10
N GLU A 114 7.50 5.55 11.12
CA GLU A 114 7.87 4.14 11.10
C GLU A 114 6.96 3.38 10.13
N PHE A 115 7.56 2.47 9.37
CA PHE A 115 6.83 1.51 8.56
C PHE A 115 7.44 0.11 8.71
N SER A 116 6.59 -0.90 8.82
CA SER A 116 7.03 -2.29 8.85
C SER A 116 6.21 -3.17 7.92
N ASP A 117 6.85 -4.18 7.37
CA ASP A 117 6.27 -5.18 6.50
C ASP A 117 6.73 -6.56 6.95
N GLN A 118 5.82 -7.28 7.61
CA GLN A 118 6.06 -8.55 8.25
C GLN A 118 5.45 -9.67 7.43
N THR A 119 6.28 -10.61 6.98
CA THR A 119 5.89 -11.89 6.38
C THR A 119 6.56 -13.02 7.17
N ARG A 120 7.24 -13.97 6.50
CA ARG A 120 8.23 -14.84 7.14
C ARG A 120 9.47 -14.09 7.63
N ARG A 121 9.78 -12.98 6.97
CA ARG A 121 10.81 -12.02 7.41
C ARG A 121 10.15 -10.66 7.56
N THR A 122 10.68 -9.87 8.49
CA THR A 122 10.26 -8.51 8.75
C THR A 122 11.21 -7.55 8.06
N ARG A 123 10.64 -6.54 7.41
CA ARG A 123 11.36 -5.34 6.99
C ARG A 123 10.83 -4.17 7.81
N ARG A 124 11.73 -3.37 8.36
CA ARG A 124 11.41 -2.14 9.11
C ARG A 124 12.04 -0.95 8.41
N PHE A 125 11.36 0.17 8.48
CA PHE A 125 11.78 1.46 7.94
C PHE A 125 11.58 2.52 9.01
N ASP A 126 12.61 3.32 9.25
CA ASP A 126 12.57 4.51 10.08
C ASP A 126 12.73 5.73 9.18
N LEU A 127 11.80 6.68 9.26
CA LEU A 127 11.76 7.87 8.42
C LEU A 127 12.20 9.09 9.23
N ASP A 128 13.42 9.55 8.97
CA ASP A 128 13.99 10.76 9.55
C ASP A 128 13.70 11.95 8.64
N TRP A 129 12.67 12.70 9.00
CA TRP A 129 12.22 13.88 8.26
C TRP A 129 13.09 15.10 8.48
N ALA A 130 13.86 15.16 9.57
CA ALA A 130 14.81 16.25 9.78
C ALA A 130 16.02 16.06 8.86
N ALA A 131 16.50 14.83 8.71
CA ALA A 131 17.59 14.47 7.83
C ALA A 131 17.18 14.22 6.37
N LEU A 132 15.87 14.16 6.07
CA LEU A 132 15.31 13.72 4.79
C LEU A 132 15.91 12.39 4.31
N ARG A 133 15.99 11.43 5.23
CA ARG A 133 16.49 10.07 4.98
C ARG A 133 15.59 9.03 5.59
N TYR A 134 15.46 7.90 4.94
CA TYR A 134 14.95 6.69 5.58
C TYR A 134 16.09 5.72 5.83
N ARG A 135 15.99 4.97 6.92
CA ARG A 135 16.79 3.77 7.16
C ARG A 135 15.88 2.57 7.03
N HIS A 136 16.38 1.48 6.48
CA HIS A 136 15.62 0.24 6.44
C HIS A 136 16.49 -0.96 6.82
N GLN A 137 15.88 -1.96 7.42
CA GLN A 137 16.53 -3.22 7.72
C GLN A 137 15.54 -4.36 7.50
N ARG A 138 16.00 -5.42 6.83
CA ARG A 138 15.28 -6.69 6.75
C ARG A 138 16.01 -7.73 7.60
N ASP A 139 15.26 -8.64 8.22
CA ASP A 139 15.84 -9.68 9.08
C ASP A 139 17.03 -10.38 8.40
N SER A 140 18.17 -10.42 9.11
CA SER A 140 19.45 -10.99 8.66
C SER A 140 20.10 -10.31 7.45
N GLU A 141 19.70 -9.08 7.12
CA GLU A 141 20.35 -8.24 6.11
C GLU A 141 20.97 -6.99 6.75
N ALA A 142 21.99 -6.43 6.10
CA ALA A 142 22.58 -5.16 6.50
C ALA A 142 21.55 -4.02 6.37
N GLU A 143 21.66 -3.04 7.27
CA GLU A 143 20.91 -1.80 7.16
C GLU A 143 21.27 -1.07 5.85
N ARG A 144 20.29 -0.42 5.23
CA ARG A 144 20.52 0.49 4.10
C ARG A 144 19.83 1.81 4.37
N VAL A 145 20.37 2.87 3.80
CA VAL A 145 19.86 4.24 3.93
C VAL A 145 19.51 4.75 2.54
N GLY A 146 18.42 5.50 2.43
CA GLY A 146 18.04 6.13 1.18
C GLY A 146 17.44 7.53 1.40
N PRO A 147 17.30 8.31 0.31
CA PRO A 147 16.69 9.63 0.38
C PRO A 147 15.20 9.53 0.70
N LEU A 148 14.70 10.47 1.51
CA LEU A 148 13.28 10.63 1.80
C LEU A 148 12.79 11.93 1.14
N GLN A 149 11.65 11.87 0.45
CA GLN A 149 11.04 13.04 -0.18
C GLN A 149 9.94 13.61 0.72
N THR A 150 9.74 14.92 0.72
CA THR A 150 8.65 15.57 1.47
C THR A 150 7.30 14.99 1.04
N GLY A 151 6.41 14.73 2.00
CA GLY A 151 5.10 14.13 1.74
C GLY A 151 5.13 12.62 1.44
N THR A 152 6.28 11.95 1.55
CA THR A 152 6.37 10.49 1.41
C THR A 152 5.36 9.77 2.30
N GLN A 153 4.56 8.90 1.69
CA GLN A 153 3.69 7.96 2.38
C GLN A 153 4.28 6.56 2.29
N ASP A 154 4.00 5.70 3.26
CA ASP A 154 4.13 4.27 3.06
C ASP A 154 2.83 3.68 2.49
N ARG A 155 2.83 2.38 2.21
CA ARG A 155 1.70 1.72 1.54
C ARG A 155 0.40 1.66 2.35
N VAL A 156 0.47 1.81 3.67
CA VAL A 156 -0.72 1.79 4.53
C VAL A 156 -1.22 3.21 4.74
N SER A 157 -0.32 4.13 5.11
CA SER A 157 -0.64 5.56 5.27
C SER A 157 -1.17 6.20 3.99
N LEU A 158 -0.73 5.74 2.81
CA LEU A 158 -1.25 6.20 1.52
C LEU A 158 -2.78 6.12 1.44
N PHE A 159 -3.41 5.05 1.94
CA PHE A 159 -4.87 4.89 1.87
C PHE A 159 -5.61 5.99 2.65
N PHE A 160 -5.10 6.31 3.83
CA PHE A 160 -5.67 7.34 4.69
C PHE A 160 -5.37 8.74 4.15
N GLU A 161 -4.19 8.98 3.59
CA GLU A 161 -3.86 10.25 2.95
C GLU A 161 -4.74 10.52 1.72
N LEU A 162 -5.04 9.49 0.92
CA LEU A 162 -5.97 9.60 -0.22
C LEU A 162 -7.41 9.87 0.25
N ALA A 163 -7.88 9.16 1.27
CA ALA A 163 -9.19 9.40 1.86
C ALA A 163 -9.34 10.84 2.36
N ARG A 164 -8.31 11.37 3.04
CA ARG A 164 -8.25 12.78 3.49
C ARG A 164 -8.35 13.76 2.33
N ARG A 165 -7.63 13.53 1.23
CA ARG A 165 -7.67 14.39 0.04
C ARG A 165 -9.07 14.45 -0.56
N LEU A 166 -9.71 13.29 -0.71
CA LEU A 166 -11.08 13.17 -1.25
C LEU A 166 -12.15 13.78 -0.33
N GLN A 167 -11.95 13.78 0.99
CA GLN A 167 -12.86 14.46 1.92
C GLN A 167 -12.74 15.99 1.85
N ARG A 168 -11.60 16.51 1.42
CA ARG A 168 -11.32 17.95 1.39
C ARG A 168 -11.57 18.60 0.04
N GLN A 169 -11.72 17.79 -1.01
CA GLN A 169 -11.86 18.26 -2.38
C GLN A 169 -12.93 17.42 -3.05
N THR A 170 -13.88 18.07 -3.73
CA THR A 170 -14.87 17.36 -4.56
C THR A 170 -14.13 16.48 -5.57
N PRO A 171 -14.41 15.16 -5.63
CA PRO A 171 -13.73 14.28 -6.57
C PRO A 171 -14.07 14.68 -8.01
N VAL A 172 -13.04 14.94 -8.82
CA VAL A 172 -13.18 15.26 -10.25
C VAL A 172 -12.56 14.15 -11.07
N LEU A 173 -13.29 13.67 -12.08
CA LEU A 173 -12.81 12.65 -13.02
C LEU A 173 -11.46 13.07 -13.61
N ASP A 174 -10.56 12.11 -13.76
CA ASP A 174 -9.20 12.30 -14.26
C ASP A 174 -8.29 13.19 -13.40
N THR A 175 -8.68 13.50 -12.16
CA THR A 175 -7.74 14.07 -11.18
C THR A 175 -6.52 13.16 -11.03
N VAL A 176 -5.33 13.75 -11.11
CA VAL A 176 -4.05 13.06 -10.96
C VAL A 176 -3.33 13.56 -9.71
N TRP A 177 -2.85 12.63 -8.90
CA TRP A 177 -1.97 12.90 -7.76
C TRP A 177 -0.64 12.18 -7.95
N SER A 178 0.46 12.90 -7.84
CA SER A 178 1.78 12.29 -7.63
C SER A 178 2.06 12.24 -6.13
N VAL A 179 2.38 11.06 -5.63
CA VAL A 179 2.70 10.84 -4.21
C VAL A 179 4.01 10.06 -4.13
N PRO A 180 5.04 10.54 -3.41
CA PRO A 180 6.20 9.71 -3.11
C PRO A 180 5.77 8.57 -2.19
N VAL A 181 5.99 7.32 -2.61
CA VAL A 181 5.59 6.13 -1.87
C VAL A 181 6.82 5.31 -1.50
N LEU A 182 7.00 5.07 -0.21
CA LEU A 182 8.03 4.19 0.33
C LEU A 182 7.66 2.72 0.12
N GLY A 183 8.55 1.97 -0.51
CA GLY A 183 8.44 0.54 -0.69
C GLY A 183 9.77 -0.21 -0.47
N PRO A 184 9.79 -1.52 -0.75
CA PRO A 184 10.98 -2.37 -0.66
C PRO A 184 12.19 -1.86 -1.42
N SER A 185 11.97 -1.20 -2.56
CA SER A 185 13.03 -0.64 -3.42
C SER A 185 13.38 0.82 -3.10
N GLY A 186 12.78 1.39 -2.06
CA GLY A 186 12.93 2.80 -1.68
C GLY A 186 11.70 3.65 -1.99
N VAL A 187 11.88 4.97 -1.96
CA VAL A 187 10.83 5.96 -2.25
C VAL A 187 10.69 6.12 -3.76
N GLN A 188 9.47 6.00 -4.28
CA GLN A 188 9.16 6.15 -5.70
C GLN A 188 7.91 7.01 -5.90
N PRO A 189 7.87 7.90 -6.89
CA PRO A 189 6.65 8.65 -7.19
C PRO A 189 5.58 7.71 -7.76
N TRP A 190 4.41 7.70 -7.15
CA TRP A 190 3.22 7.03 -7.67
C TRP A 190 2.27 8.07 -8.24
N THR A 191 2.03 8.00 -9.55
CA THR A 191 0.98 8.75 -10.22
C THR A 191 -0.32 7.98 -10.08
N LEU A 192 -1.27 8.55 -9.34
CA LEU A 192 -2.58 7.99 -9.06
C LEU A 192 -3.63 8.80 -9.80
N ARG A 193 -4.46 8.16 -10.60
CA ARG A 193 -5.49 8.82 -11.41
C ARG A 193 -6.88 8.34 -11.01
N LEU A 194 -7.80 9.29 -10.80
CA LEU A 194 -9.20 9.02 -10.52
C LEU A 194 -9.92 8.74 -11.84
N ARG A 195 -10.55 7.57 -11.98
CA ARG A 195 -10.98 7.05 -13.28
C ARG A 195 -12.48 6.98 -13.51
N ALA A 196 -13.25 6.70 -12.47
CA ALA A 196 -14.70 6.55 -12.58
C ALA A 196 -15.33 6.52 -11.19
N LEU A 197 -16.59 6.93 -11.10
CA LEU A 197 -17.48 6.56 -10.01
C LEU A 197 -18.26 5.32 -10.47
N GLU A 198 -18.09 4.20 -9.77
CA GLU A 198 -18.61 2.90 -10.18
C GLU A 198 -19.50 2.30 -9.09
N GLN A 199 -20.51 1.54 -9.49
CA GLN A 199 -21.19 0.61 -8.58
C GLN A 199 -20.40 -0.70 -8.57
N ILE A 200 -19.96 -1.13 -7.39
CA ILE A 200 -19.22 -2.38 -7.20
C ILE A 200 -19.94 -3.32 -6.25
N GLU A 201 -19.82 -4.62 -6.52
CA GLU A 201 -20.30 -5.67 -5.64
C GLU A 201 -19.24 -6.03 -4.60
N THR A 202 -19.63 -5.98 -3.33
CA THR A 202 -18.81 -6.44 -2.20
C THR A 202 -19.63 -7.38 -1.32
N PRO A 203 -19.01 -8.21 -0.46
CA PRO A 203 -19.75 -8.95 0.55
C PRO A 203 -20.58 -8.07 1.50
N ALA A 204 -20.20 -6.79 1.67
CA ALA A 204 -21.00 -5.79 2.40
C ALA A 204 -22.25 -5.30 1.65
N GLY A 205 -22.46 -5.76 0.41
CA GLY A 205 -23.50 -5.28 -0.51
C GLY A 205 -22.93 -4.40 -1.64
N PRO A 206 -23.81 -3.92 -2.54
CA PRO A 206 -23.44 -2.99 -3.60
C PRO A 206 -23.04 -1.62 -3.02
N LEU A 207 -21.95 -1.05 -3.51
CA LEU A 207 -21.42 0.24 -3.05
C LEU A 207 -21.02 1.12 -4.24
N SER A 208 -21.34 2.41 -4.15
CA SER A 208 -20.80 3.42 -5.06
C SER A 208 -19.41 3.84 -4.60
N ALA A 209 -18.41 3.70 -5.46
CA ALA A 209 -17.02 3.95 -5.10
C ALA A 209 -16.23 4.56 -6.27
N TRP A 210 -15.37 5.52 -5.94
CA TRP A 210 -14.43 6.08 -6.90
C TRP A 210 -13.28 5.12 -7.15
N ARG A 211 -13.05 4.75 -8.40
CA ARG A 211 -11.91 3.95 -8.83
C ARG A 211 -10.68 4.85 -9.01
N LEU A 212 -9.62 4.56 -8.26
CA LEU A 212 -8.31 5.19 -8.36
C LEU A 212 -7.30 4.15 -8.83
N GLU A 213 -6.48 4.48 -9.82
CA GLU A 213 -5.50 3.56 -10.39
C GLU A 213 -4.10 4.17 -10.35
N ARG A 214 -3.08 3.33 -10.11
CA ARG A 214 -1.69 3.71 -10.43
C ARG A 214 -1.56 3.79 -11.95
N HIS A 215 -1.38 5.00 -12.48
CA HIS A 215 -1.43 5.30 -13.90
C HIS A 215 -0.15 4.94 -14.65
N ASP A 216 1.01 5.33 -14.11
CA ASP A 216 2.31 5.20 -14.78
C ASP A 216 2.99 3.89 -14.39
N THR A 217 2.36 2.75 -14.73
CA THR A 217 2.94 1.42 -14.52
C THR A 217 3.66 0.93 -15.77
N GLN A 218 4.91 0.49 -15.64
CA GLN A 218 5.61 -0.28 -16.65
C GLN A 218 5.04 -1.70 -16.75
N PRO A 219 5.33 -2.47 -17.82
CA PRO A 219 4.86 -3.86 -17.95
C PRO A 219 5.21 -4.75 -16.75
N ASP A 220 6.38 -4.51 -16.14
CA ASP A 220 6.89 -5.26 -14.99
C ASP A 220 6.51 -4.64 -13.63
N ASP A 221 5.68 -3.59 -13.62
CA ASP A 221 5.14 -3.02 -12.40
C ASP A 221 3.88 -3.77 -11.93
N THR A 222 3.79 -4.00 -10.63
CA THR A 222 2.50 -4.32 -10.01
C THR A 222 1.50 -3.20 -10.24
N ARG A 223 0.32 -3.55 -10.77
CA ARG A 223 -0.80 -2.64 -10.92
C ARG A 223 -1.61 -2.58 -9.63
N LEU A 224 -2.02 -1.37 -9.25
CA LEU A 224 -2.87 -1.11 -8.11
C LEU A 224 -4.13 -0.39 -8.57
N SER A 225 -5.29 -0.94 -8.20
CA SER A 225 -6.58 -0.28 -8.28
C SER A 225 -7.23 -0.25 -6.89
N LEU A 226 -7.74 0.92 -6.51
CA LEU A 226 -8.48 1.16 -5.28
C LEU A 226 -9.88 1.60 -5.62
N TRP A 227 -10.87 1.12 -4.88
CA TRP A 227 -12.22 1.68 -4.90
C TRP A 227 -12.50 2.33 -3.56
N LEU A 228 -12.77 3.62 -3.57
CA LEU A 228 -12.88 4.49 -2.40
C LEU A 228 -14.33 4.98 -2.28
N ALA A 229 -15.04 4.57 -1.24
CA ALA A 229 -16.47 4.90 -1.09
C ALA A 229 -16.71 5.92 0.04
N GLU A 230 -17.54 6.93 -0.22
CA GLU A 230 -17.91 7.94 0.77
C GLU A 230 -18.58 7.33 2.00
N ALA A 231 -19.36 6.25 1.81
CA ALA A 231 -20.02 5.49 2.88
C ALA A 231 -19.06 4.96 3.96
N VAL A 232 -17.76 4.88 3.65
CA VAL A 232 -16.69 4.56 4.61
C VAL A 232 -15.60 5.63 4.63
N HIS A 233 -16.00 6.90 4.53
CA HIS A 233 -15.08 8.05 4.58
C HIS A 233 -14.03 8.03 3.47
N TYR A 234 -14.38 7.60 2.25
CA TYR A 234 -13.44 7.45 1.14
C TYR A 234 -12.27 6.49 1.41
N LEU A 235 -12.38 5.60 2.40
CA LEU A 235 -11.45 4.51 2.61
C LEU A 235 -11.69 3.38 1.61
N PRO A 236 -10.67 2.52 1.36
CA PRO A 236 -10.79 1.49 0.34
C PRO A 236 -11.82 0.43 0.72
N VAL A 237 -12.88 0.33 -0.07
CA VAL A 237 -13.86 -0.76 -0.03
C VAL A 237 -13.45 -1.93 -0.92
N ARG A 238 -12.54 -1.69 -1.86
CA ARG A 238 -11.86 -2.73 -2.63
C ARG A 238 -10.41 -2.34 -2.92
N ILE A 239 -9.51 -3.31 -2.81
CA ILE A 239 -8.09 -3.18 -3.15
C ILE A 239 -7.74 -4.32 -4.10
N LEU A 240 -7.37 -3.98 -5.33
CA LEU A 240 -6.92 -4.94 -6.33
C LEU A 240 -5.45 -4.72 -6.65
N LEU A 241 -4.65 -5.77 -6.47
CA LEU A 241 -3.27 -5.84 -6.89
C LEU A 241 -3.15 -6.88 -8.01
N GLN A 242 -2.44 -6.55 -9.07
CA GLN A 242 -2.13 -7.46 -10.18
C GLN A 242 -0.63 -7.42 -10.45
N GLU A 243 0.02 -8.57 -10.34
CA GLU A 243 1.44 -8.74 -10.60
C GLU A 243 1.68 -9.03 -12.10
N PRO A 244 2.89 -8.73 -12.62
CA PRO A 244 3.24 -8.97 -14.03
C PRO A 244 3.16 -10.46 -14.45
N ASP A 245 3.41 -11.38 -13.51
CA ASP A 245 3.27 -12.83 -13.73
C ASP A 245 1.80 -13.30 -13.73
N GLY A 246 0.87 -12.37 -13.53
CA GLY A 246 -0.56 -12.56 -13.48
C GLY A 246 -1.09 -13.03 -12.12
N ASP A 247 -0.26 -13.17 -11.09
CA ASP A 247 -0.77 -13.31 -9.73
C ASP A 247 -1.57 -12.05 -9.34
N TRP A 248 -2.55 -12.21 -8.46
CA TRP A 248 -3.40 -11.10 -8.06
C TRP A 248 -3.95 -11.30 -6.66
N ALA A 249 -4.33 -10.19 -6.03
CA ALA A 249 -5.07 -10.19 -4.78
C ALA A 249 -6.19 -9.14 -4.84
N ASP A 250 -7.41 -9.56 -4.55
CA ASP A 250 -8.63 -8.74 -4.54
C ASP A 250 -9.25 -8.78 -3.15
N GLN A 251 -9.10 -7.69 -2.41
CA GLN A 251 -9.66 -7.51 -1.07
C GLN A 251 -10.96 -6.72 -1.21
N ARG A 252 -12.10 -7.28 -0.80
CA ARG A 252 -13.42 -6.65 -0.89
C ARG A 252 -14.03 -6.52 0.49
N LEU A 253 -14.62 -5.36 0.77
CA LEU A 253 -15.17 -5.05 2.10
C LEU A 253 -16.18 -6.12 2.52
N LEU A 254 -15.92 -6.74 3.68
CA LEU A 254 -16.73 -7.84 4.18
C LEU A 254 -18.08 -7.36 4.73
N ARG A 255 -18.05 -6.21 5.43
CA ARG A 255 -19.19 -5.60 6.09
C ARG A 255 -18.93 -4.11 6.29
N LEU A 256 -19.98 -3.30 6.32
CA LEU A 256 -19.84 -1.89 6.69
C LEU A 256 -19.33 -1.78 8.15
N PRO A 257 -18.45 -0.81 8.44
CA PRO A 257 -18.02 -0.54 9.80
C PRO A 257 -19.23 -0.11 10.64
N THR A 258 -19.30 -0.60 11.88
CA THR A 258 -20.30 -0.13 12.85
C THR A 258 -19.96 1.31 13.24
N ALA A 259 -20.97 2.18 13.22
CA ALA A 259 -20.85 3.58 13.63
C ALA A 259 -20.49 3.72 15.12
#